data_AF-A0A9N9N3S7-F1
#
_entry.id   AF-A0A9N9N3S7-F1
#
_cell.length_a   1.000
_cell.length_b   1.000
_cell.length_c   1.000
_cell.angle_alpha   90.00
_cell.angle_beta   90.00
_cell.angle_gamma   90.00
#
_symmetry.space_group_name_H-M   'P 1'
#
loop_
_entity.id
_entity.type
_entity.pdbx_description
1 polymer ?
#
loop_
_entity_poly.entity_id
_entity_poly.type
_entity_poly.pdbx_seq_one_letter_code
_entity_poly.pdbx_strand_id
1 'polypeptide(L)' 'SKDWSLKEALLACKKINEKNTGENIKNTLEKVIEQFQLKQKLIATIMDNSMDVVKAI' A
#
# COMPACT_ATOMS: atom_id res chain seq x y z
N SER A 1 -1.32 -5.41 32.62
CA SER A 1 -0.85 -4.59 31.49
C SER A 1 -1.69 -4.96 30.27
N LYS A 2 -2.05 -4.00 29.41
CA LYS A 2 -2.52 -4.38 28.07
C LYS A 2 -1.28 -4.71 27.24
N ASP A 3 -1.17 -5.92 26.74
CA ASP A 3 -0.12 -6.30 25.78
C ASP A 3 -0.43 -5.66 24.44
N TRP A 4 0.33 -4.60 24.12
CA TRP A 4 0.30 -3.98 22.80
C TRP A 4 1.31 -4.69 21.91
N SER A 5 0.84 -5.67 21.15
CA SER A 5 1.66 -6.35 20.15
C SER A 5 1.49 -5.68 18.79
N LEU A 6 2.60 -5.28 18.16
CA LEU A 6 2.59 -4.94 16.74
C LEU A 6 2.30 -6.20 15.94
N LYS A 7 1.35 -6.13 15.00
CA LYS A 7 1.02 -7.22 14.08
C LYS A 7 1.48 -6.85 12.68
N GLU A 8 2.22 -7.74 12.05
CA GLU A 8 2.65 -7.63 10.67
C GLU A 8 1.97 -8.72 9.83
N ALA A 9 1.55 -8.37 8.62
CA ALA A 9 1.03 -9.31 7.65
C ALA A 9 1.39 -8.85 6.24
N LEU A 10 1.89 -9.78 5.41
CA LEU A 10 2.06 -9.54 3.98
C LEU A 10 0.68 -9.58 3.31
N LEU A 11 0.18 -8.42 2.87
CA LEU A 11 -1.12 -8.32 2.21
C LEU A 11 -1.05 -8.69 0.73
N ALA A 12 0.00 -8.24 0.03
CA ALA A 12 0.15 -8.48 -1.40
C ALA A 12 1.62 -8.43 -1.83
N CYS A 13 1.99 -9.33 -2.74
CA CYS A 13 3.20 -9.24 -3.55
C CYS A 13 2.77 -9.41 -5.00
N LYS A 14 2.59 -8.30 -5.72
CA LYS A 14 2.05 -8.30 -7.08
C LYS A 14 3.09 -7.73 -8.04
N LYS A 15 3.21 -8.38 -9.19
CA LYS A 15 3.90 -7.78 -10.34
C LYS A 15 2.98 -6.74 -10.97
N ILE A 16 3.47 -5.52 -11.15
CA ILE A 16 2.81 -4.51 -11.96
C ILE A 16 3.12 -4.88 -13.42
N ASN A 17 2.12 -5.37 -14.14
CA ASN A 17 2.26 -5.76 -15.57
C ASN A 17 2.12 -4.56 -16.52
N GLU A 18 1.94 -3.36 -15.96
CA GLU A 18 1.82 -2.09 -16.65
C GLU A 18 3.11 -1.26 -16.46
N LYS A 19 3.19 -0.09 -17.09
CA LYS A 19 4.29 0.84 -16.82
C LYS A 19 4.25 1.29 -15.35
N ASN A 20 5.40 1.33 -14.70
CA ASN A 20 5.53 1.75 -13.29
C ASN A 20 5.40 3.28 -13.14
N THR A 21 4.24 3.84 -13.46
CA THR A 21 3.90 5.24 -13.20
C THR A 21 3.28 5.38 -11.81
N GLY A 22 3.32 6.57 -11.22
CA GLY A 22 2.68 6.81 -9.92
C GLY A 22 1.19 6.49 -9.89
N GLU A 23 0.46 6.79 -10.98
CA GLU A 23 -0.97 6.45 -11.11
C GLU A 23 -1.21 4.94 -11.06
N ASN A 24 -0.41 4.14 -11.75
CA ASN A 24 -0.57 2.69 -11.78
C ASN A 24 -0.19 2.04 -10.43
N ILE A 25 0.81 2.60 -9.75
CA ILE A 25 1.19 2.20 -8.39
C ILE A 25 0.02 2.50 -7.43
N LYS A 26 -0.53 3.72 -7.47
CA LYS A 26 -1.68 4.12 -6.66
C LYS A 26 -2.88 3.19 -6.88
N ASN A 27 -3.26 2.96 -8.14
CA ASN A 27 -4.38 2.08 -8.49
C ASN A 27 -4.17 0.64 -7.97
N THR A 28 -2.92 0.16 -7.96
CA THR A 28 -2.59 -1.16 -7.42
C THR A 28 -2.75 -1.21 -5.90
N LEU A 29 -2.30 -0.17 -5.19
CA LEU A 29 -2.44 -0.06 -3.74
C LEU A 29 -3.90 0.05 -3.31
N GLU A 30 -4.69 0.89 -3.99
CA GLU A 30 -6.12 1.03 -3.73
C GLU A 30 -6.82 -0.32 -3.87
N LYS A 31 -6.57 -1.07 -4.95
CA LYS A 31 -7.13 -2.43 -5.11
C LYS A 31 -6.77 -3.36 -3.95
N VAL A 32 -5.56 -3.30 -3.41
CA VAL A 32 -5.17 -4.10 -2.23
C VAL A 32 -5.97 -3.64 -1.01
N ILE A 33 -6.05 -2.34 -0.75
CA ILE A 33 -6.82 -1.77 0.36
C ILE A 33 -8.30 -2.18 0.29
N GLU A 34 -8.89 -2.17 -0.91
CA GLU A 34 -10.28 -2.61 -1.14
C GLU A 34 -10.46 -4.11 -0.89
N GLN A 35 -9.55 -4.95 -1.42
CA GLN A 35 -9.59 -6.40 -1.24
C GLN A 35 -9.56 -6.81 0.23
N PHE A 36 -8.77 -6.11 1.05
CA PHE A 36 -8.67 -6.35 2.49
C PHE A 36 -9.65 -5.53 3.33
N GLN A 37 -10.59 -4.81 2.69
CA GLN A 37 -11.60 -3.98 3.34
C GLN A 37 -11.01 -2.97 4.36
N LEU A 38 -9.84 -2.41 4.04
CA LEU A 38 -9.09 -1.52 4.94
C LEU A 38 -9.63 -0.08 4.99
N LYS A 39 -10.73 0.22 4.28
CA LYS A 39 -11.31 1.57 4.05
C LYS A 39 -11.67 2.38 5.31
N GLN A 40 -11.63 1.79 6.52
CA GLN A 40 -11.97 2.47 7.78
C GLN A 40 -10.75 2.81 8.67
N LYS A 41 -9.51 2.59 8.21
CA LYS A 41 -8.29 2.86 9.00
C LYS A 41 -7.50 4.03 8.42
N LEU A 42 -6.84 4.80 9.29
CA LEU A 42 -5.77 5.71 8.87
C LEU A 42 -4.64 4.85 8.28
N ILE A 43 -4.32 5.05 7.01
CA ILE A 43 -3.26 4.32 6.31
C ILE A 43 -2.06 5.25 6.19
N ALA A 44 -0.96 4.90 6.85
CA ALA A 44 0.34 5.50 6.61
C ALA A 44 1.12 4.59 5.68
N THR A 45 1.55 5.12 4.54
CA THR A 45 2.39 4.42 3.57
C THR A 45 3.85 4.85 3.74
N ILE A 46 4.75 3.88 3.91
CA ILE A 46 6.20 4.12 3.91
C ILE A 46 6.74 3.49 2.64
N MET A 47 7.38 4.29 1.79
CA MET A 47 7.95 3.84 0.54
C MET A 47 9.29 4.55 0.27
N ASP A 48 10.07 4.06 -0.68
CA ASP A 48 11.29 4.75 -1.11
C ASP A 48 10.97 6.07 -1.83
N ASN A 49 11.98 6.94 -1.93
CA ASN A 49 11.85 8.26 -2.57
C ASN A 49 11.95 8.21 -4.11
N SER A 50 11.64 7.06 -4.74
CA SER A 50 11.62 7.02 -6.20
C SER A 50 10.52 7.94 -6.73
N MET A 51 10.83 8.69 -7.81
CA MET A 51 9.94 9.75 -8.30
C MET A 51 8.53 9.26 -8.66
N ASP A 52 8.41 8.04 -9.17
CA ASP A 52 7.11 7.48 -9.54
C ASP A 52 6.29 7.10 -8.31
N VAL A 53 6.93 6.63 -7.24
CA VAL A 53 6.26 6.31 -5.98
C VAL A 53 5.82 7.56 -5.24
N VAL A 54 6.64 8.62 -5.22
CA VAL A 54 6.26 9.91 -4.61
C VAL A 54 5.02 10.49 -5.29
N LYS A 55 4.85 10.30 -6.60
CA LYS A 55 3.65 10.74 -7.34
C LYS A 55 2.40 9.88 -7.09
N ALA A 56 2.56 8.69 -6.53
CA ALA A 56 1.47 7.76 -6.27
C ALA A 56 0.70 8.07 -4.97
N ILE A 57 1.35 8.81 -4.05
CA ILE A 57 0.88 9.07 -2.69
C ILE A 57 0.18 10.43 -2.62
#